data_AF-A0A6J1C2S5-F1
#
_entry.id   AF-A0A6J1C2S5-F1
#
_cell.length_a   1.000
_cell.length_b   1.000
_cell.length_c   1.000
_cell.angle_alpha   90.00
_cell.angle_beta   90.00
_cell.angle_gamma   90.00
#
_symmetry.space_group_name_H-M   'P 1'
#
loop_
_entity.id
_entity.type
_entity.pdbx_description
1 polymer ?
#
loop_
_entity_poly.entity_id
_entity_poly.type
_entity_poly.pdbx_seq_one_letter_code
_entity_poly.pdbx_strand_id
1 'polypeptide(L)'
;MSMKITMTSGGMPSIPSSISPPPVTLPVRNVPGGYGLPLFGSVGDRLDYFWFQGPDKFFRNRMEKHRSTVFRTNVPPSFPFFFSDPKVIAVLDCKSFAHLFDMEIVEKKNVLVGDFMPSTSFTGGIRVCAYLDTSEPQHSKVKNFVLDVLRRSSKIWIPELESKFSTAFDAIESDVIKSGKSDYLFNLQQALFSFFAKTLAGADTAKSPDIANSGYFDVNLWLGLQLLPTINIGILQPLEEIFLHSFSYPFF
;
A
#
# COMPACT_ATOMS: atom_id res chain seq x y z
N MET A 1 -45.98 -0.30 35.07
CA MET A 1 -46.29 -1.50 34.27
C MET A 1 -45.09 -1.77 33.38
N SER A 2 -44.24 -2.72 33.78
CA SER A 2 -42.91 -2.96 33.18
C SER A 2 -43.06 -3.95 32.03
N MET A 3 -42.73 -3.52 30.81
CA MET A 3 -42.85 -4.34 29.60
C MET A 3 -41.50 -5.02 29.35
N LYS A 4 -41.41 -6.31 29.70
CA LYS A 4 -40.26 -7.17 29.37
C LYS A 4 -40.31 -7.49 27.87
N ILE A 5 -39.35 -6.98 27.11
CA ILE A 5 -39.09 -7.41 25.74
C ILE A 5 -38.18 -8.63 25.82
N THR A 6 -38.74 -9.82 25.57
CA THR A 6 -37.99 -11.06 25.42
C THR A 6 -37.42 -11.10 24.01
N MET A 7 -36.10 -10.92 23.87
CA MET A 7 -35.39 -11.15 22.60
C MET A 7 -35.26 -12.67 22.39
N THR A 8 -36.10 -13.23 21.52
CA THR A 8 -35.93 -14.59 21.00
C THR A 8 -34.75 -14.62 20.05
N SER A 9 -33.71 -15.38 20.39
CA SER A 9 -32.60 -15.71 19.48
C SER A 9 -33.14 -16.47 18.27
N GLY A 10 -33.27 -15.80 17.13
CA GLY A 10 -33.50 -16.43 15.85
C GLY A 10 -32.26 -17.21 15.44
N GLY A 11 -32.37 -18.54 15.39
CA GLY A 11 -31.32 -19.40 14.85
C GLY A 11 -31.02 -19.03 13.39
N MET A 12 -29.74 -18.88 13.07
CA MET A 12 -29.30 -18.76 11.68
C MET A 12 -29.72 -20.02 10.90
N PRO A 13 -30.28 -19.89 9.68
CA PRO A 13 -30.47 -21.05 8.82
C PRO A 13 -29.10 -21.67 8.52
N SER A 14 -28.96 -22.95 8.83
CA SER A 14 -27.79 -23.74 8.43
C SER A 14 -27.70 -23.75 6.91
N ILE A 15 -26.67 -23.10 6.36
CA ILE A 15 -26.29 -23.22 4.97
C ILE A 15 -25.97 -24.70 4.73
N PRO A 16 -26.63 -25.41 3.80
CA PRO A 16 -26.27 -26.78 3.50
C PRO A 16 -24.81 -26.82 3.08
N SER A 17 -24.00 -27.62 3.78
CA SER A 17 -22.61 -27.87 3.43
C SER A 17 -22.56 -28.23 1.96
N SER A 18 -22.01 -27.31 1.15
CA SER A 18 -21.84 -27.56 -0.27
C SER A 18 -20.96 -28.79 -0.41
N ILE A 19 -21.42 -29.73 -1.23
CA ILE A 19 -20.64 -30.87 -1.69
C ILE A 19 -19.33 -30.29 -2.23
N SER A 20 -18.24 -30.50 -1.50
CA SER A 20 -16.92 -30.08 -1.94
C SER A 20 -16.64 -30.85 -3.23
N PRO A 21 -16.40 -30.20 -4.38
CA PRO A 21 -16.03 -30.94 -5.58
C PRO A 21 -14.77 -31.78 -5.28
N PRO A 22 -14.65 -32.98 -5.88
CA PRO A 22 -13.51 -33.84 -5.65
C PRO A 22 -12.19 -33.09 -5.96
N PRO A 23 -11.08 -33.42 -5.28
CA PRO A 23 -9.82 -32.72 -5.46
C PRO A 23 -9.40 -32.76 -6.94
N VAL A 24 -9.47 -31.61 -7.61
CA VAL A 24 -8.96 -31.48 -8.98
C VAL A 24 -7.43 -31.55 -8.88
N THR A 25 -6.87 -32.68 -9.31
CA THR A 25 -5.42 -32.85 -9.36
C THR A 25 -4.91 -32.14 -10.61
N LEU A 26 -4.29 -30.97 -10.42
CA LEU A 26 -3.68 -30.22 -11.52
C LEU A 26 -2.30 -30.82 -11.86
N PRO A 27 -1.91 -30.85 -13.15
CA PRO A 27 -0.58 -31.29 -13.52
C PRO A 27 0.47 -30.33 -12.96
N VAL A 28 1.50 -30.89 -12.30
CA VAL A 28 2.66 -30.11 -11.84
C VAL A 28 3.45 -29.63 -13.05
N ARG A 29 3.77 -28.34 -13.09
CA ARG A 29 4.55 -27.71 -14.15
C ARG A 29 5.71 -26.92 -13.55
N ASN A 30 6.82 -26.84 -14.27
CA ASN A 30 7.89 -25.91 -13.95
C ASN A 30 7.38 -24.47 -14.07
N VAL A 31 7.75 -23.61 -13.12
CA VAL A 31 7.43 -22.18 -13.20
C VAL A 31 8.24 -21.55 -14.34
N PRO A 32 7.60 -21.04 -15.41
CA PRO A 32 8.30 -20.47 -16.55
C PRO A 32 8.90 -19.10 -16.22
N GLY A 33 9.66 -18.54 -17.16
CA GLY A 33 10.36 -17.26 -16.98
C GLY A 33 11.78 -17.42 -16.45
N GLY A 34 12.43 -16.30 -16.17
CA GLY A 34 13.81 -16.27 -15.69
C GLY A 34 14.22 -14.85 -15.30
N TYR A 35 15.46 -14.70 -14.84
CA TYR A 35 15.97 -13.44 -14.26
C TYR A 35 16.99 -12.72 -15.15
N GLY A 36 17.25 -13.24 -16.35
CA GLY A 36 18.25 -12.71 -17.28
C GLY A 36 19.70 -12.96 -16.83
N LEU A 37 20.63 -12.23 -17.45
CA LEU A 37 22.04 -12.23 -17.04
C LEU A 37 22.18 -11.54 -15.67
N PRO A 38 23.15 -11.96 -14.82
CA PRO A 38 23.40 -11.29 -13.54
C PRO A 38 23.53 -9.76 -13.72
N LEU A 39 22.84 -9.00 -12.87
CA LEU A 39 22.71 -7.53 -12.87
C LEU A 39 21.94 -6.94 -14.07
N PHE A 40 22.27 -7.34 -15.30
CA PHE A 40 21.65 -6.77 -16.50
C PHE A 40 20.18 -7.14 -16.67
N GLY A 41 19.79 -8.35 -16.26
CA GLY A 41 18.40 -8.79 -16.34
C GLY A 41 17.47 -7.92 -15.48
N SER A 42 17.87 -7.63 -14.24
CA SER A 42 17.08 -6.78 -13.35
C SER A 42 17.05 -5.32 -13.81
N VAL A 43 18.13 -4.79 -14.39
CA VAL A 43 18.13 -3.42 -14.96
C VAL A 43 17.19 -3.33 -16.15
N GLY A 44 17.24 -4.31 -17.06
CA GLY A 44 16.32 -4.37 -18.21
C GLY A 44 14.86 -4.46 -17.77
N ASP A 45 14.55 -5.36 -16.83
CA ASP A 45 13.20 -5.49 -16.26
C ASP A 45 12.75 -4.21 -15.54
N ARG A 46 13.64 -3.51 -14.82
CA ARG A 46 13.32 -2.22 -14.18
C ARG A 46 12.96 -1.15 -15.20
N LEU A 47 13.72 -1.04 -16.29
CA LEU A 47 13.44 -0.08 -17.35
C LEU A 47 12.13 -0.42 -18.09
N ASP A 48 11.86 -1.70 -18.34
CA ASP A 48 10.56 -2.13 -18.86
C ASP A 48 9.42 -1.75 -17.90
N TYR A 49 9.61 -1.98 -16.60
CA TYR A 49 8.59 -1.75 -15.58
C TYR A 49 8.25 -0.27 -15.41
N PHE A 50 9.25 0.62 -15.37
CA PHE A 50 9.01 2.06 -15.16
C PHE A 50 8.82 2.85 -16.47
N TRP A 51 9.51 2.51 -17.56
CA TRP A 51 9.59 3.39 -18.73
C TRP A 51 8.99 2.79 -20.01
N PHE A 52 9.44 1.60 -20.42
CA PHE A 52 9.12 1.11 -21.77
C PHE A 52 7.74 0.46 -21.87
N GLN A 53 7.26 -0.16 -20.78
CA GLN A 53 5.99 -0.89 -20.77
C GLN A 53 5.02 -0.31 -19.73
N GLY A 54 5.53 0.04 -18.55
CA GLY A 54 4.69 0.32 -17.38
C GLY A 54 4.24 -0.98 -16.69
N PRO A 55 3.82 -0.94 -15.41
CA PRO A 55 3.56 -2.14 -14.61
C PRO A 55 2.51 -3.09 -15.21
N ASP A 56 1.41 -2.55 -15.74
CA ASP A 56 0.33 -3.36 -16.30
C ASP A 56 0.81 -4.18 -17.53
N LYS A 57 1.39 -3.51 -18.53
CA LYS A 57 1.91 -4.18 -19.73
C LYS A 57 3.10 -5.09 -19.41
N PHE A 58 3.95 -4.68 -18.46
CA PHE A 58 5.08 -5.49 -17.99
C PHE A 58 4.65 -6.91 -17.61
N PHE A 59 3.59 -7.02 -16.80
CA PHE A 59 3.06 -8.30 -16.37
C PHE A 59 2.23 -9.00 -17.46
N ARG A 60 1.34 -8.29 -18.17
CA ARG A 60 0.52 -8.89 -19.24
C ARG A 60 1.36 -9.51 -20.36
N ASN A 61 2.40 -8.80 -20.82
CA ASN A 61 3.29 -9.29 -21.87
C ASN A 61 4.01 -10.60 -21.43
N ARG A 62 4.42 -10.69 -20.17
CA ARG A 62 5.06 -11.89 -19.61
C ARG A 62 4.07 -13.04 -19.44
N MET A 63 2.83 -12.76 -19.04
CA MET A 63 1.76 -13.76 -19.01
C MET A 63 1.53 -14.39 -20.38
N GLU A 64 1.42 -13.56 -21.43
CA GLU A 64 1.21 -14.01 -22.80
C GLU A 64 2.40 -14.82 -23.33
N LYS A 65 3.62 -14.30 -23.13
CA LYS A 65 4.87 -14.96 -23.53
C LYS A 65 5.03 -16.35 -22.91
N HIS A 66 4.69 -16.49 -21.62
CA HIS A 66 4.84 -17.74 -20.88
C HIS A 66 3.60 -18.62 -20.90
N ARG A 67 2.47 -18.12 -21.42
CA ARG A 67 1.14 -18.76 -21.35
C ARG A 67 0.81 -19.22 -19.93
N SER A 68 1.14 -18.38 -18.94
CA SER A 68 1.02 -18.68 -17.52
C SER A 68 0.76 -17.41 -16.72
N THR A 69 -0.13 -17.51 -15.73
CA THR A 69 -0.38 -16.47 -14.71
C THR A 69 0.64 -16.52 -13.57
N VAL A 70 1.49 -17.55 -13.55
CA VAL A 70 2.57 -17.73 -12.57
C VAL A 70 3.90 -17.84 -13.30
N PHE A 71 4.85 -16.93 -13.05
CA PHE A 71 6.16 -16.92 -13.73
C PHE A 71 7.24 -16.19 -12.93
N ARG A 72 8.50 -16.48 -13.25
CA ARG A 72 9.69 -15.80 -12.70
C ARG A 72 9.96 -14.49 -13.46
N THR A 73 10.23 -13.43 -12.73
CA THR A 73 10.63 -12.12 -13.28
C THR A 73 11.41 -11.33 -12.23
N ASN A 74 12.12 -10.27 -12.63
CA ASN A 74 12.60 -9.28 -11.67
C ASN A 74 11.57 -8.16 -11.50
N VAL A 75 11.54 -7.50 -10.33
CA VAL A 75 10.79 -6.26 -10.08
C VAL A 75 11.66 -5.23 -9.36
N PRO A 76 11.39 -3.92 -9.51
CA PRO A 76 12.10 -2.87 -8.76
C PRO A 76 11.80 -2.94 -7.25
N PRO A 77 12.70 -2.43 -6.39
CA PRO A 77 13.99 -1.81 -6.70
C PRO A 77 15.08 -2.87 -6.97
N SER A 78 16.09 -2.49 -7.76
CA SER A 78 17.20 -3.38 -8.15
C SER A 78 18.51 -2.61 -8.33
N PHE A 79 19.63 -3.32 -8.61
CA PHE A 79 20.95 -2.77 -9.00
C PHE A 79 20.88 -1.38 -9.69
N PRO A 80 21.73 -0.38 -9.37
CA PRO A 80 23.11 -0.52 -8.88
C PRO A 80 23.36 -0.60 -7.37
N PHE A 81 22.67 0.17 -6.52
CA PHE A 81 23.05 0.31 -5.11
C PHE A 81 22.00 -0.17 -4.12
N PHE A 82 21.20 -1.16 -4.53
CA PHE A 82 20.32 -1.90 -3.62
C PHE A 82 20.91 -3.28 -3.31
N PHE A 83 20.79 -3.67 -2.05
CA PHE A 83 21.09 -5.01 -1.57
C PHE A 83 19.87 -5.95 -1.60
N SER A 84 18.73 -5.45 -2.11
CA SER A 84 17.49 -6.22 -2.31
C SER A 84 17.67 -7.30 -3.37
N ASP A 85 16.98 -8.43 -3.21
CA ASP A 85 16.84 -9.42 -4.26
C ASP A 85 15.65 -9.05 -5.17
N PRO A 86 15.90 -8.63 -6.43
CA PRO A 86 14.80 -8.24 -7.31
C PRO A 86 14.01 -9.44 -7.84
N LYS A 87 14.47 -10.68 -7.61
CA LYS A 87 13.91 -11.91 -8.17
C LYS A 87 12.61 -12.29 -7.46
N VAL A 88 11.50 -12.36 -8.21
CA VAL A 88 10.20 -12.80 -7.69
C VAL A 88 9.59 -13.93 -8.53
N ILE A 89 8.57 -14.58 -7.94
CA ILE A 89 7.59 -15.38 -8.68
C ILE A 89 6.29 -14.57 -8.67
N ALA A 90 5.90 -14.04 -9.83
CA ALA A 90 4.64 -13.34 -9.99
C ALA A 90 3.47 -14.34 -9.92
N VAL A 91 2.40 -13.97 -9.23
CA VAL A 91 1.14 -14.73 -9.11
C VAL A 91 -0.02 -13.82 -9.50
N LEU A 92 -0.56 -14.00 -10.70
CA LEU A 92 -1.45 -13.01 -11.35
C LEU A 92 -2.86 -13.54 -11.64
N ASP A 93 -3.26 -14.62 -10.98
CA ASP A 93 -4.63 -15.13 -10.98
C ASP A 93 -5.16 -15.26 -9.54
N CYS A 94 -6.48 -15.25 -9.38
CA CYS A 94 -7.11 -15.26 -8.06
C CYS A 94 -6.74 -16.50 -7.23
N LYS A 95 -6.53 -17.66 -7.86
CA LYS A 95 -6.28 -18.91 -7.15
C LYS A 95 -4.86 -18.94 -6.59
N SER A 96 -3.87 -18.55 -7.40
CA SER A 96 -2.48 -18.46 -6.93
C SER A 96 -2.27 -17.29 -5.96
N PHE A 97 -2.89 -16.14 -6.21
CA PHE A 97 -2.77 -14.95 -5.36
C PHE A 97 -3.31 -15.18 -3.93
N ALA A 98 -4.36 -15.98 -3.76
CA ALA A 98 -4.94 -16.27 -2.46
C ALA A 98 -3.94 -16.86 -1.45
N HIS A 99 -2.92 -17.56 -1.92
CA HIS A 99 -1.85 -18.11 -1.07
C HIS A 99 -1.00 -17.04 -0.38
N LEU A 100 -0.99 -15.79 -0.88
CA LEU A 100 -0.29 -14.69 -0.23
C LEU A 100 -0.93 -14.26 1.11
N PHE A 101 -2.11 -14.78 1.45
CA PHE A 101 -2.80 -14.53 2.72
C PHE A 101 -2.63 -15.65 3.75
N ASP A 102 -1.98 -16.75 3.38
CA ASP A 102 -1.75 -17.89 4.26
C ASP A 102 -0.40 -17.76 4.97
N MET A 103 -0.44 -17.37 6.25
CA MET A 103 0.77 -17.10 7.04
C MET A 103 1.54 -18.38 7.41
N GLU A 104 1.01 -19.59 7.12
CA GLU A 104 1.75 -20.84 7.29
C GLU A 104 2.76 -21.08 6.15
N ILE A 105 2.54 -20.45 4.99
CA ILE A 105 3.36 -20.64 3.78
C ILE A 105 4.05 -19.38 3.28
N VAL A 106 3.66 -18.19 3.78
CA VAL A 106 4.34 -16.92 3.47
C VAL A 106 4.74 -16.17 4.73
N GLU A 107 6.00 -15.75 4.79
CA GLU A 107 6.50 -14.79 5.77
C GLU A 107 6.20 -13.35 5.29
N LYS A 108 5.76 -12.46 6.20
CA LYS A 108 5.45 -11.05 5.92
C LYS A 108 6.41 -10.07 6.58
N LYS A 109 7.57 -10.55 7.00
CA LYS A 109 8.62 -9.76 7.62
C LYS A 109 9.29 -8.83 6.61
N ASN A 110 9.27 -7.52 6.87
CA ASN A 110 10.01 -6.50 6.09
C ASN A 110 9.62 -6.35 4.61
N VAL A 111 8.50 -6.94 4.16
CA VAL A 111 8.15 -7.02 2.73
C VAL A 111 7.01 -6.08 2.29
N LEU A 112 6.68 -5.05 3.07
CA LEU A 112 5.55 -4.15 2.78
C LEU A 112 5.66 -3.52 1.38
N VAL A 113 6.87 -3.17 0.96
CA VAL A 113 7.15 -2.51 -0.33
C VAL A 113 8.04 -3.39 -1.23
N GLY A 114 7.89 -4.71 -1.11
CA GLY A 114 8.73 -5.71 -1.80
C GLY A 114 9.92 -6.16 -0.97
N ASP A 115 10.94 -6.77 -1.58
CA ASP A 115 12.19 -7.15 -0.91
C ASP A 115 13.10 -5.95 -0.62
N PHE A 116 12.50 -4.86 -0.15
CA PHE A 116 13.14 -3.60 0.18
C PHE A 116 12.44 -3.04 1.40
N MET A 117 13.22 -2.64 2.40
CA MET A 117 12.69 -1.99 3.59
C MET A 117 13.38 -0.62 3.75
N PRO A 118 12.62 0.49 3.77
CA PRO A 118 13.15 1.80 4.10
C PRO A 118 13.83 1.81 5.48
N SER A 119 14.79 2.71 5.66
CA SER A 119 15.51 2.84 6.93
C SER A 119 14.56 3.09 8.11
N THR A 120 14.79 2.42 9.24
CA THR A 120 14.05 2.66 10.48
C THR A 120 14.24 4.07 11.02
N SER A 121 15.23 4.84 10.53
CA SER A 121 15.39 6.25 10.92
C SER A 121 14.15 7.09 10.59
N PHE A 122 13.42 6.77 9.50
CA PHE A 122 12.14 7.43 9.17
C PHE A 122 11.03 7.17 10.18
N THR A 123 11.21 6.17 11.03
CA THR A 123 10.21 5.70 11.99
C THR A 123 10.76 5.69 13.41
N GLY A 124 11.79 6.50 13.71
CA GLY A 124 12.33 6.64 15.06
C GLY A 124 13.14 5.43 15.55
N GLY A 125 13.75 4.68 14.63
CA GLY A 125 14.59 3.52 14.95
C GLY A 125 13.81 2.23 15.20
N ILE A 126 12.51 2.18 14.86
CA ILE A 126 11.66 1.00 15.08
C ILE A 126 11.08 0.42 13.79
N ARG A 127 10.93 -0.90 13.74
CA ARG A 127 10.12 -1.56 12.71
C ARG A 127 8.64 -1.39 13.05
N VAL A 128 7.95 -0.53 12.29
CA VAL A 128 6.51 -0.30 12.47
C VAL A 128 5.71 -1.56 12.13
N CYS A 129 4.47 -1.63 12.64
CA CYS A 129 3.61 -2.81 12.55
C CYS A 129 3.52 -3.43 11.15
N ALA A 130 3.51 -2.60 10.10
CA ALA A 130 3.37 -3.05 8.71
C ALA A 130 4.57 -3.84 8.19
N TYR A 131 5.72 -3.78 8.86
CA TYR A 131 6.91 -4.57 8.53
C TYR A 131 7.13 -5.77 9.46
N LEU A 132 6.24 -5.99 10.44
CA LEU A 132 6.35 -7.10 11.38
C LEU A 132 5.57 -8.32 10.87
N ASP A 133 6.19 -9.49 10.93
CA ASP A 133 5.50 -10.75 10.66
C ASP A 133 4.49 -11.07 11.78
N THR A 134 3.45 -11.84 11.46
CA THR A 134 2.42 -12.22 12.44
C THR A 134 2.94 -13.10 13.58
N SER A 135 4.06 -13.80 13.36
CA SER A 135 4.78 -14.56 14.39
C SER A 135 5.54 -13.68 15.39
N GLU A 136 5.80 -12.41 15.07
CA GLU A 136 6.50 -11.49 15.96
C GLU A 136 5.54 -10.98 17.05
N PRO A 137 5.83 -11.16 18.36
CA PRO A 137 4.89 -10.80 19.43
C PRO A 137 4.48 -9.32 19.45
N GLN A 138 5.33 -8.44 18.90
CA GLN A 138 5.07 -7.02 18.82
C GLN A 138 4.01 -6.67 17.77
N HIS A 139 3.85 -7.47 16.70
CA HIS A 139 2.83 -7.26 15.67
C HIS A 139 1.43 -7.20 16.30
N SER A 140 1.04 -8.22 17.07
CA SER A 140 -0.29 -8.27 17.69
C SER A 140 -0.52 -7.13 18.68
N LYS A 141 0.50 -6.73 19.44
CA LYS A 141 0.40 -5.61 20.39
C LYS A 141 0.14 -4.28 19.67
N VAL A 142 0.93 -3.96 18.65
CA VAL A 142 0.78 -2.69 17.91
C VAL A 142 -0.50 -2.69 17.09
N LYS A 143 -0.85 -3.81 16.45
CA LYS A 143 -2.10 -3.94 15.70
C LYS A 143 -3.32 -3.72 16.60
N ASN A 144 -3.36 -4.32 17.79
CA ASN A 144 -4.46 -4.10 18.73
C ASN A 144 -4.54 -2.65 19.20
N PHE A 145 -3.40 -2.01 19.48
CA PHE A 145 -3.37 -0.59 19.79
C PHE A 145 -3.97 0.28 18.66
N VAL A 146 -3.61 0.01 17.41
CA VAL A 146 -4.18 0.71 16.24
C VAL A 146 -5.70 0.47 16.14
N LEU A 147 -6.17 -0.76 16.32
CA LEU A 147 -7.60 -1.08 16.32
C LEU A 147 -8.36 -0.35 17.45
N ASP A 148 -7.77 -0.21 18.62
CA ASP A 148 -8.35 0.54 19.73
C ASP A 148 -8.40 2.05 19.47
N VAL A 149 -7.41 2.61 18.76
CA VAL A 149 -7.46 4.00 18.28
C VAL A 149 -8.63 4.18 17.30
N LEU A 150 -8.74 3.32 16.28
CA LEU A 150 -9.82 3.37 15.29
C LEU A 150 -11.20 3.23 15.94
N ARG A 151 -11.36 2.28 16.87
CA ARG A 151 -12.62 2.05 17.59
C ARG A 151 -13.01 3.25 18.45
N ARG A 152 -12.06 3.90 19.11
CA ARG A 152 -12.35 5.07 19.96
C ARG A 152 -12.77 6.28 19.13
N SER A 153 -12.16 6.49 17.96
CA SER A 153 -12.48 7.63 17.11
C SER A 153 -13.68 7.41 16.18
N SER A 154 -14.17 6.18 16.03
CA SER A 154 -15.28 5.87 15.11
C SER A 154 -16.54 6.74 15.32
N LYS A 155 -16.76 7.23 16.55
CA LYS A 155 -17.89 8.10 16.91
C LYS A 155 -17.84 9.49 16.26
N ILE A 156 -16.66 9.93 15.83
CA ILE A 156 -16.46 11.27 15.25
C ILE A 156 -16.16 11.22 13.74
N TRP A 157 -16.05 10.03 13.14
CA TRP A 157 -15.63 9.91 11.74
C TRP A 157 -16.55 10.62 10.76
N ILE A 158 -17.86 10.33 10.79
CA ILE A 158 -18.83 10.94 9.89
C ILE A 158 -18.84 12.47 10.03
N PRO A 159 -19.08 13.06 11.22
CA PRO A 159 -19.16 14.51 11.34
C PRO A 159 -17.84 15.22 11.01
N GLU A 160 -16.68 14.64 11.35
CA GLU A 160 -15.39 15.23 10.97
C GLU A 160 -15.16 15.14 9.46
N LEU A 161 -15.48 14.00 8.83
CA LEU A 161 -15.33 13.84 7.39
C LEU A 161 -16.20 14.85 6.63
N GLU A 162 -17.49 14.94 6.97
CA GLU A 162 -18.43 15.90 6.39
C GLU A 162 -17.93 17.34 6.57
N SER A 163 -17.50 17.70 7.78
CA SER A 163 -16.98 19.03 8.06
C SER A 163 -15.74 19.36 7.22
N LYS A 164 -14.74 18.49 7.17
CA LYS A 164 -13.49 18.77 6.43
C LYS A 164 -13.71 18.80 4.92
N PHE A 165 -14.56 17.91 4.40
CA PHE A 165 -14.86 17.87 2.98
C PHE A 165 -15.78 19.00 2.53
N SER A 166 -16.73 19.45 3.36
CA SER A 166 -17.52 20.65 3.05
C SER A 166 -16.61 21.85 2.80
N THR A 167 -15.65 22.11 3.69
CA THR A 167 -14.68 23.20 3.51
C THR A 167 -13.84 23.03 2.24
N ALA A 168 -13.40 21.80 1.93
CA ALA A 168 -12.66 21.54 0.70
C ALA A 168 -13.50 21.80 -0.55
N PHE A 169 -14.77 21.39 -0.55
CA PHE A 169 -15.66 21.62 -1.68
C PHE A 169 -16.04 23.09 -1.86
N ASP A 170 -16.26 23.83 -0.77
CA ASP A 170 -16.50 25.28 -0.82
C ASP A 170 -15.30 26.01 -1.47
N ALA A 171 -14.07 25.59 -1.15
CA ALA A 171 -12.85 26.13 -1.76
C ALA A 171 -12.76 25.81 -3.26
N ILE A 172 -13.01 24.55 -3.63
CA ILE A 172 -13.03 24.10 -5.04
C ILE A 172 -14.08 24.88 -5.83
N GLU A 173 -15.30 25.02 -5.30
CA GLU A 173 -16.38 25.77 -5.94
C GLU A 173 -16.01 27.24 -6.12
N SER A 174 -15.40 27.86 -5.10
CA SER A 174 -14.91 29.24 -5.16
C SER A 174 -13.90 29.44 -6.30
N ASP A 175 -12.96 28.51 -6.46
CA ASP A 175 -11.94 28.57 -7.52
C ASP A 175 -12.54 28.39 -8.91
N VAL A 176 -13.50 27.48 -9.06
CA VAL A 176 -14.24 27.29 -10.32
C VAL A 176 -15.02 28.55 -10.68
N ILE A 177 -15.71 29.18 -9.73
CA ILE A 177 -16.44 30.43 -9.96
C ILE A 177 -15.49 31.55 -10.42
N LYS A 178 -14.31 31.66 -9.80
CA LYS A 178 -13.34 32.73 -10.09
C LYS A 178 -12.57 32.53 -11.39
N SER A 179 -12.21 31.29 -11.72
CA SER A 179 -11.21 30.99 -12.76
C SER A 179 -11.67 29.96 -13.81
N GLY A 180 -12.89 29.44 -13.70
CA GLY A 180 -13.45 28.42 -14.58
C GLY A 180 -12.88 27.02 -14.38
N LYS A 181 -11.93 26.84 -13.46
CA LYS A 181 -11.28 25.56 -13.12
C LYS A 181 -10.82 25.56 -11.66
N SER A 182 -10.54 24.38 -11.11
CA SER A 182 -9.90 24.23 -9.80
C SER A 182 -9.06 22.95 -9.80
N ASP A 183 -7.96 22.95 -9.05
CA ASP A 183 -7.26 21.72 -8.67
C ASP A 183 -7.83 21.22 -7.34
N TYR A 184 -8.35 20.00 -7.34
CA TYR A 184 -8.96 19.40 -6.16
C TYR A 184 -7.93 18.76 -5.22
N LEU A 185 -6.73 18.44 -5.72
CA LEU A 185 -5.79 17.58 -5.01
C LEU A 185 -5.33 18.21 -3.69
N PHE A 186 -4.96 19.49 -3.73
CA PHE A 186 -4.50 20.24 -2.56
C PHE A 186 -5.59 20.30 -1.47
N ASN A 187 -6.79 20.75 -1.84
CA ASN A 187 -7.93 20.90 -0.92
C ASN A 187 -8.30 19.55 -0.28
N LEU A 188 -8.29 18.49 -1.09
CA LEU A 188 -8.57 17.14 -0.62
C LEU A 188 -7.48 16.62 0.34
N GLN A 189 -6.19 16.82 0.02
CA GLN A 189 -5.09 16.40 0.89
C GLN A 189 -5.12 17.12 2.23
N GLN A 190 -5.39 18.43 2.26
CA GLN A 190 -5.50 19.19 3.49
C GLN A 190 -6.68 18.74 4.36
N ALA A 191 -7.83 18.47 3.74
CA ALA A 191 -9.01 17.93 4.42
C ALA A 191 -8.75 16.53 5.01
N LEU A 192 -8.16 15.63 4.22
CA LEU A 192 -7.80 14.27 4.66
C LEU A 192 -6.77 14.32 5.80
N PHE A 193 -5.74 15.14 5.70
CA PHE A 193 -4.75 15.29 6.76
C PHE A 193 -5.38 15.78 8.06
N SER A 194 -6.24 16.80 7.99
CA SER A 194 -6.97 17.29 9.18
C SER A 194 -7.89 16.24 9.77
N PHE A 195 -8.60 15.48 8.93
CA PHE A 195 -9.43 14.36 9.34
C PHE A 195 -8.61 13.27 10.05
N PHE A 196 -7.48 12.84 9.49
CA PHE A 196 -6.65 11.79 10.09
C PHE A 196 -5.92 12.28 11.34
N ALA A 197 -5.43 13.52 11.37
CA ALA A 197 -4.85 14.11 12.58
C ALA A 197 -5.85 14.08 13.74
N LYS A 198 -7.11 14.42 13.47
CA LYS A 198 -8.17 14.41 14.47
C LYS A 198 -8.56 12.98 14.88
N THR A 199 -8.76 12.09 13.92
CA THR A 199 -9.32 10.75 14.18
C THR A 199 -8.27 9.72 14.62
N LEU A 200 -7.01 9.89 14.26
CA LEU A 200 -5.93 8.96 14.63
C LEU A 200 -5.10 9.49 15.81
N ALA A 201 -4.76 10.78 15.82
CA ALA A 201 -3.93 11.38 16.85
C ALA A 201 -4.72 12.17 17.91
N GLY A 202 -6.03 12.38 17.72
CA GLY A 202 -6.82 13.26 18.59
C GLY A 202 -6.43 14.74 18.47
N ALA A 203 -5.63 15.09 17.46
CA ALA A 203 -5.02 16.40 17.31
C ALA A 203 -5.88 17.27 16.39
N ASP A 204 -6.18 18.49 16.85
CA ASP A 204 -6.87 19.49 16.03
C ASP A 204 -5.84 20.36 15.31
N THR A 205 -5.72 20.19 14.00
CA THR A 205 -4.75 20.91 13.17
C THR A 205 -4.94 22.43 13.24
N ALA A 206 -6.17 22.91 13.45
CA ALA A 206 -6.46 24.33 13.57
C ALA A 206 -5.75 25.01 14.76
N LYS A 207 -5.26 24.23 15.74
CA LYS A 207 -4.49 24.74 16.89
C LYS A 207 -3.01 24.99 16.58
N SER A 208 -2.53 24.59 15.40
CA SER A 208 -1.17 24.81 14.95
C SER A 208 -1.20 25.28 13.49
N PRO A 209 -1.06 26.60 13.25
CA PRO A 209 -1.10 27.15 11.89
C PRO A 209 -0.11 26.49 10.94
N ASP A 210 1.10 26.20 11.41
CA ASP A 210 2.13 25.53 10.61
C ASP A 210 1.67 24.14 10.17
N ILE A 211 1.18 23.31 11.09
CA ILE A 211 0.69 21.96 10.79
C ILE A 211 -0.56 22.00 9.89
N ALA A 212 -1.47 22.96 10.11
CA ALA A 212 -2.65 23.13 9.27
C ALA A 212 -2.29 23.46 7.82
N ASN A 213 -1.19 24.19 7.61
CA ASN A 213 -0.75 24.66 6.29
C ASN A 213 0.21 23.72 5.58
N SER A 214 1.11 23.01 6.29
CA SER A 214 2.15 22.18 5.67
C SER A 214 2.06 20.69 6.00
N GLY A 215 1.30 20.28 7.02
CA GLY A 215 1.39 18.92 7.56
C GLY A 215 1.08 17.82 6.54
N TYR A 216 0.13 18.05 5.62
CA TYR A 216 -0.16 17.11 4.54
C TYR A 216 1.04 16.96 3.56
N PHE A 217 1.77 18.05 3.30
CA PHE A 217 2.96 18.05 2.47
C PHE A 217 4.14 17.38 3.18
N ASP A 218 4.30 17.64 4.48
CA ASP A 218 5.36 17.02 5.30
C ASP A 218 5.22 15.49 5.32
N VAL A 219 3.98 14.97 5.42
CA VAL A 219 3.70 13.53 5.32
C VAL A 219 4.02 13.00 3.92
N ASN A 220 3.68 13.73 2.86
CA ASN A 220 3.99 13.33 1.49
C ASN A 220 5.51 13.29 1.24
N LEU A 221 6.26 14.26 1.75
CA LEU A 221 7.72 14.29 1.65
C LEU A 221 8.34 13.13 2.43
N TRP A 222 7.90 12.91 3.66
CA TRP A 222 8.33 11.80 4.51
C TRP A 222 8.07 10.43 3.87
N LEU A 223 6.87 10.22 3.30
CA LEU A 223 6.51 8.97 2.64
C LEU A 223 7.21 8.83 1.28
N GLY A 224 7.26 9.93 0.51
CA GLY A 224 7.88 9.98 -0.80
C GLY A 224 9.31 9.46 -0.75
N LEU A 225 10.15 10.03 0.12
CA LEU A 225 11.56 9.62 0.28
C LEU A 225 11.73 8.11 0.57
N GLN A 226 10.80 7.50 1.28
CA GLN A 226 10.83 6.06 1.55
C GLN A 226 10.48 5.21 0.33
N LEU A 227 9.62 5.71 -0.56
CA LEU A 227 9.05 4.95 -1.68
C LEU A 227 9.70 5.26 -3.03
N LEU A 228 10.46 6.36 -3.16
CA LEU A 228 11.12 6.78 -4.41
C LEU A 228 11.75 5.62 -5.19
N PRO A 229 12.47 4.66 -4.56
CA PRO A 229 13.06 3.53 -5.28
C PRO A 229 12.08 2.58 -6.00
N THR A 230 10.81 2.61 -5.60
CA THR A 230 9.81 1.58 -5.90
C THR A 230 8.65 2.09 -6.76
N ILE A 231 8.58 3.40 -7.00
CA ILE A 231 7.49 4.05 -7.73
C ILE A 231 8.03 4.77 -8.96
N ASN A 232 7.19 4.92 -9.98
CA ASN A 232 7.51 5.78 -11.12
C ASN A 232 7.04 7.20 -10.82
N ILE A 233 7.93 8.19 -10.99
CA ILE A 233 7.58 9.62 -10.88
C ILE A 233 7.35 10.21 -12.28
N GLY A 234 8.10 9.72 -13.28
CA GLY A 234 7.89 10.03 -14.68
C GLY A 234 8.33 11.44 -15.09
N ILE A 235 9.38 11.98 -14.46
CA ILE A 235 9.86 13.35 -14.71
C ILE A 235 10.88 13.38 -15.84
N LEU A 236 12.03 12.69 -15.69
CA LEU A 236 13.12 12.81 -16.67
C LEU A 236 14.08 11.60 -16.67
N GLN A 237 14.11 10.89 -17.79
CA GLN A 237 15.10 9.84 -18.08
C GLN A 237 16.38 10.50 -18.68
N PRO A 238 17.62 10.10 -18.30
CA PRO A 238 17.99 9.04 -17.36
C PRO A 238 18.14 9.51 -15.90
N LEU A 239 17.89 10.78 -15.59
CA LEU A 239 18.18 11.35 -14.27
C LEU A 239 17.37 10.67 -13.16
N GLU A 240 16.10 10.35 -13.41
CA GLU A 240 15.24 9.65 -12.44
C GLU A 240 15.78 8.26 -12.09
N GLU A 241 16.27 7.50 -13.08
CA GLU A 241 16.88 6.18 -12.81
C GLU A 241 18.17 6.30 -11.99
N ILE A 242 19.01 7.29 -12.32
CA ILE A 242 20.31 7.49 -11.68
C ILE A 242 20.14 8.01 -10.25
N PHE A 243 19.26 8.98 -10.05
CA PHE A 243 19.15 9.67 -8.76
C PHE A 243 18.08 9.07 -7.86
N LEU A 244 16.96 8.59 -8.41
CA LEU A 244 15.77 8.19 -7.64
C LEU A 244 15.59 6.68 -7.50
N HIS A 245 15.94 5.91 -8.53
CA HIS A 245 15.75 4.45 -8.53
C HIS A 245 17.02 3.65 -8.27
N SER A 246 18.09 4.32 -7.80
CA SER A 246 19.40 3.69 -7.59
C SER A 246 19.87 3.66 -6.14
N PHE A 247 19.25 4.40 -5.21
CA PHE A 247 19.70 4.51 -3.82
C PHE A 247 18.54 4.50 -2.82
N SER A 248 18.84 4.06 -1.60
CA SER A 248 17.96 4.32 -0.45
C SER A 248 18.20 5.74 0.06
N TYR A 249 17.11 6.44 0.37
CA TYR A 249 17.20 7.80 0.89
C TYR A 249 17.39 7.81 2.41
N PRO A 250 18.22 8.72 2.95
CA PRO A 250 18.35 8.90 4.39
C PRO A 250 17.16 9.70 4.96
N PHE A 251 16.90 9.50 6.24
CA PHE A 251 16.12 10.44 7.05
C PHE A 251 17.02 11.65 7.39
N PHE A 252 16.46 12.85 7.37
CA PHE A 252 17.17 14.12 7.57
C PHE A 252 17.14 14.61 9.03
#